data_AF-A0A1G6MNT9-F1
#
_entry.id   AF-A0A1G6MNT9-F1
#
_cell.length_a   1.000
_cell.length_b   1.000
_cell.length_c   1.000
_cell.angle_alpha   90.00
_cell.angle_beta   90.00
_cell.angle_gamma   90.00
#
_symmetry.space_group_name_H-M   'P 1'
#
loop_
_entity.id
_entity.type
_entity.pdbx_description
1 polymer ?
#
loop_
_entity_poly.entity_id
_entity_poly.type
_entity_poly.pdbx_seq_one_letter_code
_entity_poly.pdbx_strand_id
1 'polypeptide(L)'
;MNFKVPIKNIYFMLCYSWGFLEQLDETKLESIDKQNFYDFFTEVLIKSLQPLIKKGFDRNYIQKNEEIKTIKGKIDFSNTFKKMSLKTKGTIYCDFEEYSYNVLQNQIIKTTIINLLKIEKLDKDLKQELHKISIYFSEIDRIKLDQKIFKKVLFHRNNTIYKFIINICQLIYENLLLNDEKGEHIFRSFEENEEKMARLFEDFVRKYYQNHRPELKPKKEQILWNFQGENFEMLPIMETDISLLDKKSNTKYIIDTKYYKDAMRSNYNKDKFISANLYQLFAYLNNYNNEKNYQMKGILLYPENGKELDYSYKYKHMDIEIKTINLNQDHKNIKKRLEEII
;
A
#
# COMPACT_ATOMS: atom_id res chain seq x y z
N MET A 1 27.37 2.65 4.14
CA MET A 1 26.32 1.88 4.85
C MET A 1 25.05 2.01 4.05
N ASN A 2 24.43 0.90 3.64
CA ASN A 2 23.17 0.97 2.91
C ASN A 2 22.05 1.33 3.90
N PHE A 3 21.39 2.46 3.66
CA PHE A 3 20.14 2.82 4.31
C PHE A 3 19.19 1.62 4.24
N LYS A 4 18.80 1.06 5.40
CA LYS A 4 17.89 -0.09 5.43
C LYS A 4 16.79 0.16 6.45
N VAL A 5 15.56 0.20 5.96
CA VAL A 5 14.37 0.31 6.81
C VAL A 5 13.96 -1.10 7.21
N PRO A 6 13.79 -1.41 8.51
CA PRO A 6 13.29 -2.72 8.92
C PRO A 6 11.97 -3.08 8.23
N ILE A 7 11.82 -4.34 7.80
CA ILE A 7 10.59 -4.84 7.16
C ILE A 7 9.35 -4.54 8.02
N LYS A 8 9.49 -4.68 9.34
CA LYS A 8 8.44 -4.36 10.30
C LYS A 8 7.95 -2.90 10.17
N ASN A 9 8.85 -1.97 9.90
CA ASN A 9 8.55 -0.55 9.74
C ASN A 9 8.01 -0.24 8.35
N ILE A 10 8.42 -1.00 7.32
CA ILE A 10 7.79 -0.94 6.00
C ILE A 10 6.34 -1.41 6.08
N TYR A 11 6.09 -2.53 6.75
CA TYR A 11 4.74 -3.03 7.01
C TYR A 11 3.91 -2.02 7.83
N PHE A 12 4.50 -1.42 8.86
CA PHE A 12 3.88 -0.32 9.60
C PHE A 12 3.44 0.82 8.68
N MET A 13 4.31 1.32 7.80
CA MET A 13 3.96 2.36 6.83
C MET A 13 2.88 1.89 5.84
N LEU A 14 2.92 0.64 5.37
CA LEU A 14 1.91 0.07 4.47
C LEU A 14 0.53 0.02 5.11
N CYS A 15 0.42 -0.34 6.39
CA CYS A 15 -0.87 -0.32 7.10
C CYS A 15 -1.48 1.08 7.15
N TYR A 16 -0.67 2.13 7.34
CA TYR A 16 -1.14 3.52 7.25
C TYR A 16 -1.56 3.90 5.83
N SER A 17 -0.71 3.62 4.84
CA SER A 17 -0.99 3.93 3.43
C SER A 17 -2.27 3.25 2.93
N TRP A 18 -2.47 1.98 3.28
CA TRP A 18 -3.65 1.21 2.89
C TRP A 18 -4.89 1.51 3.74
N GLY A 19 -4.74 2.15 4.89
CA GLY A 19 -5.84 2.49 5.80
C GLY A 19 -6.32 1.33 6.67
N PHE A 20 -5.43 0.39 7.01
CA PHE A 20 -5.73 -0.79 7.85
C PHE A 20 -4.97 -0.72 9.18
N LEU A 21 -5.20 0.33 9.96
CA LEU A 21 -4.53 0.51 11.25
C LEU A 21 -4.94 -0.55 12.28
N GLU A 22 -6.20 -0.98 12.27
CA GLU A 22 -6.71 -2.04 13.15
C GLU A 22 -5.90 -3.34 13.01
N GLN A 23 -5.37 -3.61 11.82
CA GLN A 23 -4.55 -4.79 11.55
C GLN A 23 -3.16 -4.72 12.20
N LEU A 24 -2.64 -3.53 12.53
CA LEU A 24 -1.38 -3.41 13.27
C LEU A 24 -1.49 -4.04 14.66
N ASP A 25 -2.63 -3.81 15.33
CA ASP A 25 -2.90 -4.34 16.66
C ASP A 25 -3.23 -5.84 16.59
N GLU A 26 -4.06 -6.26 15.63
CA GLU A 26 -4.43 -7.67 15.46
C GLU A 26 -3.23 -8.57 15.10
N THR A 27 -2.33 -8.09 14.25
CA THR A 27 -1.14 -8.86 13.86
C THR A 27 -0.07 -8.93 14.95
N LYS A 28 -0.20 -8.15 16.03
CA LYS A 28 0.76 -8.01 17.12
C LYS A 28 2.17 -7.88 16.56
N LEU A 29 2.42 -6.78 15.86
CA LEU A 29 3.64 -6.53 15.10
C LEU A 29 4.93 -6.77 15.91
N GLU A 30 4.91 -6.47 17.22
CA GLU A 30 6.03 -6.72 18.15
C GLU A 30 6.35 -8.22 18.38
N SER A 31 5.40 -9.12 18.09
CA SER A 31 5.58 -10.58 18.24
C SER A 31 6.23 -11.25 17.02
N ILE A 32 6.35 -10.54 15.90
CA ILE A 32 6.88 -11.08 14.64
C ILE A 32 8.40 -10.82 14.59
N ASP A 33 9.19 -11.81 14.98
CA ASP A 33 10.66 -11.75 14.91
C ASP A 33 11.19 -12.42 13.63
N LYS A 34 10.75 -11.91 12.47
CA LYS A 34 11.16 -12.40 11.16
C LYS A 34 11.81 -11.28 10.35
N GLN A 35 13.07 -11.48 9.97
CA GLN A 35 13.84 -10.54 9.14
C GLN A 35 13.78 -10.85 7.65
N ASN A 36 13.29 -12.02 7.26
CA ASN A 36 13.08 -12.38 5.86
C ASN A 36 11.70 -11.88 5.41
N PHE A 37 11.63 -11.28 4.22
CA PHE A 37 10.38 -10.76 3.65
C PHE A 37 9.30 -11.83 3.52
N TYR A 38 9.64 -13.00 2.97
CA TYR A 38 8.66 -14.06 2.79
C TYR A 38 8.18 -14.61 4.12
N ASP A 39 9.09 -14.82 5.08
CA ASP A 39 8.68 -15.28 6.41
C ASP A 39 7.77 -14.25 7.09
N PHE A 40 8.15 -12.97 7.07
CA PHE A 40 7.37 -11.89 7.69
C PHE A 40 5.97 -11.77 7.07
N PHE A 41 5.86 -11.62 5.75
CA PHE A 41 4.57 -11.45 5.10
C PHE A 41 3.74 -12.74 5.04
N THR A 42 4.38 -13.92 5.12
CA THR A 42 3.66 -15.19 5.33
C THR A 42 3.05 -15.23 6.71
N GLU A 43 3.78 -14.84 7.76
CA GLU A 43 3.23 -14.80 9.11
C GLU A 43 2.08 -13.79 9.23
N VAL A 44 2.24 -12.59 8.65
CA VAL A 44 1.16 -11.60 8.56
C VAL A 44 -0.05 -12.19 7.82
N LEU A 45 0.15 -12.82 6.66
CA LEU A 45 -0.93 -13.44 5.89
C LEU A 45 -1.66 -14.53 6.70
N ILE A 46 -0.93 -15.41 7.38
CA ILE A 46 -1.50 -16.45 8.25
C ILE A 46 -2.36 -15.82 9.34
N LYS A 47 -1.82 -14.84 10.07
CA LYS A 47 -2.53 -14.15 11.16
C LYS A 47 -3.81 -13.47 10.64
N SER A 48 -3.77 -12.86 9.46
CA SER A 48 -4.93 -12.19 8.85
C SER A 48 -5.96 -13.16 8.27
N LEU A 49 -5.57 -14.37 7.86
CA LEU A 49 -6.48 -15.39 7.37
C LEU A 49 -7.23 -16.10 8.51
N GLN A 50 -6.67 -16.19 9.72
CA GLN A 50 -7.31 -16.88 10.84
C GLN A 50 -8.70 -16.30 11.21
N PRO A 51 -8.90 -14.98 11.37
CA PRO A 51 -10.22 -14.40 11.58
C PRO A 51 -11.17 -14.67 10.41
N LEU A 52 -10.65 -14.67 9.18
CA LEU A 52 -11.45 -14.90 7.98
C LEU A 52 -11.97 -16.34 7.92
N ILE A 53 -11.13 -17.33 8.22
CA ILE A 53 -11.52 -18.74 8.27
C ILE A 53 -12.59 -18.97 9.36
N LYS A 54 -12.44 -18.32 10.53
CA LYS A 54 -13.42 -18.42 11.63
C LYS A 54 -14.77 -17.79 11.30
N LYS A 55 -14.79 -16.64 10.62
CA LYS A 55 -16.03 -15.95 10.21
C LYS A 55 -16.68 -16.58 8.97
N GLY A 56 -15.91 -17.31 8.17
CA GLY A 56 -16.32 -17.88 6.89
C GLY A 56 -15.87 -17.02 5.71
N PHE A 57 -15.57 -17.69 4.58
CA PHE A 57 -15.15 -16.99 3.37
C PHE A 57 -16.31 -16.24 2.70
N ASP A 58 -15.96 -15.23 1.91
CA ASP A 58 -16.91 -14.50 1.10
C ASP A 58 -17.42 -15.41 0.00
N ARG A 59 -18.69 -15.22 -0.34
CA ARG A 59 -19.40 -16.00 -1.36
C ARG A 59 -20.11 -15.04 -2.29
N ASN A 60 -20.06 -15.33 -3.58
CA ASN A 60 -20.84 -14.61 -4.58
C ASN A 60 -21.57 -15.58 -5.50
N TYR A 61 -22.58 -15.04 -6.17
CA TYR A 61 -23.25 -15.72 -7.26
C TYR A 61 -22.32 -15.76 -8.47
N ILE A 62 -22.03 -16.97 -8.93
CA ILE A 62 -21.23 -17.23 -10.13
C ILE A 62 -22.18 -17.76 -11.20
N GLN A 63 -22.18 -17.13 -12.37
CA GLN A 63 -22.92 -17.64 -13.51
C GLN A 63 -22.25 -18.90 -14.04
N LYS A 64 -23.05 -19.96 -14.17
CA LYS A 64 -22.64 -21.24 -14.70
C LYS A 64 -23.55 -21.65 -15.84
N ASN A 65 -22.94 -22.16 -16.91
CA ASN A 65 -23.62 -22.85 -18.00
C ASN A 65 -23.15 -24.31 -17.95
N GLU A 66 -24.02 -25.21 -17.47
CA GLU A 66 -23.68 -26.62 -17.28
C GLU A 66 -24.70 -27.54 -17.96
N GLU A 67 -24.22 -28.69 -18.43
CA GLU A 67 -25.05 -29.75 -19.02
C GLU A 67 -25.56 -30.69 -17.92
N ILE A 68 -26.85 -30.58 -17.58
CA ILE A 68 -27.47 -31.26 -16.44
C ILE A 68 -28.70 -32.05 -16.87
N LYS A 69 -29.08 -33.08 -16.08
CA LYS A 69 -30.26 -33.93 -16.35
C LYS A 69 -31.58 -33.29 -15.91
N THR A 70 -31.52 -32.25 -15.08
CA THR A 70 -32.67 -31.54 -14.53
C THR A 70 -32.67 -30.10 -15.01
N ILE A 71 -33.82 -29.43 -14.98
CA ILE A 71 -33.89 -28.00 -15.31
C ILE A 71 -33.51 -27.20 -14.06
N LYS A 72 -32.48 -26.36 -14.16
CA LYS A 72 -32.07 -25.43 -13.11
C LYS A 72 -31.81 -24.05 -13.74
N GLY A 73 -32.57 -23.03 -13.36
CA GLY A 73 -32.44 -21.70 -13.96
C GLY A 73 -32.95 -21.64 -15.40
N LYS A 74 -32.25 -20.88 -16.27
CA LYS A 74 -32.65 -20.63 -17.65
C LYS A 74 -32.07 -21.70 -18.58
N ILE A 75 -32.90 -22.26 -19.46
CA ILE A 75 -32.43 -23.26 -20.45
C ILE A 75 -31.72 -22.54 -21.60
N ASP A 76 -30.51 -22.99 -21.91
CA ASP A 76 -29.78 -22.60 -23.11
C ASP A 76 -30.13 -23.57 -24.26
N PHE A 77 -31.24 -23.26 -24.93
CA PHE A 77 -31.71 -24.03 -26.08
C PHE A 77 -30.66 -24.09 -27.20
N SER A 78 -29.89 -23.02 -27.40
CA SER A 78 -28.92 -22.93 -28.50
C SER A 78 -27.84 -23.99 -28.37
N ASN A 79 -27.19 -24.07 -27.20
CA ASN A 79 -26.15 -25.09 -26.96
C ASN A 79 -26.73 -26.49 -26.87
N THR A 80 -27.92 -26.63 -26.28
CA THR A 80 -28.62 -27.90 -26.14
C THR A 80 -28.97 -28.55 -27.48
N PHE A 81 -29.49 -27.78 -28.44
CA PHE A 81 -29.78 -28.29 -29.79
C PHE A 81 -28.51 -28.53 -30.59
N LYS A 82 -27.54 -27.61 -30.55
CA LYS A 82 -26.26 -27.74 -31.27
C LYS A 82 -25.50 -29.02 -30.90
N LYS A 83 -25.51 -29.40 -29.61
CA LYS A 83 -24.80 -30.59 -29.11
C LYS A 83 -25.67 -31.85 -29.06
N MET A 84 -26.94 -31.76 -29.48
CA MET A 84 -27.93 -32.86 -29.46
C MET A 84 -28.06 -33.54 -28.08
N SER A 85 -27.87 -32.78 -27.00
CA SER A 85 -27.75 -33.31 -25.63
C SER A 85 -29.01 -33.99 -25.13
N LEU A 86 -30.21 -33.46 -25.44
CA LEU A 86 -31.47 -34.15 -25.08
C LEU A 86 -31.54 -35.53 -25.70
N LYS A 87 -31.25 -35.62 -27.01
CA LYS A 87 -31.46 -36.84 -27.79
C LYS A 87 -30.43 -37.91 -27.46
N THR A 88 -29.18 -37.52 -27.22
CA THR A 88 -28.06 -38.45 -27.03
C THR A 88 -27.85 -38.84 -25.57
N LYS A 89 -28.08 -37.92 -24.63
CA LYS A 89 -27.71 -38.08 -23.22
C LYS A 89 -28.86 -37.81 -22.23
N GLY A 90 -30.01 -37.31 -22.70
CA GLY A 90 -31.11 -36.90 -21.82
C GLY A 90 -30.76 -35.70 -20.93
N THR A 91 -29.84 -34.85 -21.39
CA THR A 91 -29.33 -33.68 -20.66
C THR A 91 -29.63 -32.39 -21.41
N ILE A 92 -29.63 -31.28 -20.68
CA ILE A 92 -29.86 -29.92 -21.18
C ILE A 92 -28.80 -28.97 -20.65
N TYR A 93 -28.41 -28.00 -21.46
CA TYR A 93 -27.57 -26.89 -20.99
C TYR A 93 -28.45 -25.88 -20.27
N CYS A 94 -28.05 -25.53 -19.06
CA CYS A 94 -28.76 -24.56 -18.23
C CYS A 94 -27.80 -23.47 -17.74
N ASP A 95 -28.21 -22.22 -17.89
CA ASP A 95 -27.64 -21.03 -17.28
C ASP A 95 -28.28 -20.81 -15.91
N PHE A 96 -27.49 -20.90 -14.84
CA PHE A 96 -27.95 -20.59 -13.49
C PHE A 96 -26.85 -19.92 -12.67
N GLU A 97 -27.26 -19.29 -11.59
CA GLU A 97 -26.35 -18.68 -10.62
C GLU A 97 -26.15 -19.65 -9.44
N GLU A 98 -24.90 -19.94 -9.11
CA GLU A 98 -24.53 -20.74 -7.95
C GLU A 98 -23.82 -19.88 -6.92
N TYR A 99 -24.28 -19.97 -5.67
CA TYR A 99 -23.66 -19.26 -4.56
C TYR A 99 -22.43 -20.04 -4.08
N SER A 100 -21.23 -19.56 -4.43
CA SER A 100 -19.99 -20.31 -4.25
C SER A 100 -18.89 -19.49 -3.58
N TYR A 101 -18.00 -20.18 -2.88
CA TYR A 101 -16.75 -19.63 -2.35
C TYR A 101 -15.66 -19.46 -3.42
N ASN A 102 -15.86 -19.99 -4.63
CA ASN A 102 -14.88 -19.93 -5.71
C ASN A 102 -14.84 -18.55 -6.39
N VAL A 103 -14.77 -17.50 -5.58
CA VAL A 103 -14.71 -16.10 -6.01
C VAL A 103 -13.26 -15.66 -6.21
N LEU A 104 -13.07 -14.61 -7.01
CA LEU A 104 -11.74 -14.13 -7.42
C LEU A 104 -10.81 -13.86 -6.22
N GLN A 105 -11.33 -13.26 -5.14
CA GLN A 105 -10.55 -12.97 -3.93
C GLN A 105 -9.97 -14.26 -3.33
N ASN A 106 -10.80 -15.30 -3.20
CA ASN A 106 -10.41 -16.57 -2.63
C ASN A 106 -9.44 -17.34 -3.54
N GLN A 107 -9.65 -17.25 -4.86
CA GLN A 107 -8.74 -17.83 -5.85
C GLN A 107 -7.34 -17.19 -5.81
N ILE A 108 -7.27 -15.86 -5.61
CA ILE A 108 -5.99 -15.14 -5.43
C ILE A 108 -5.28 -15.62 -4.15
N ILE A 109 -6.01 -15.72 -3.04
CA ILE A 109 -5.46 -16.17 -1.76
C ILE A 109 -4.93 -17.61 -1.88
N LYS A 110 -5.74 -18.54 -2.41
CA LYS A 110 -5.33 -19.93 -2.63
C LYS A 110 -4.07 -20.01 -3.49
N THR A 111 -4.05 -19.27 -4.59
CA THR A 111 -2.90 -19.27 -5.50
C THR A 111 -1.65 -18.73 -4.82
N THR A 112 -1.78 -17.68 -4.00
CA THR A 112 -0.67 -17.10 -3.24
C THR A 112 -0.12 -18.10 -2.21
N ILE A 113 -0.99 -18.79 -1.46
CA ILE A 113 -0.59 -19.84 -0.51
C ILE A 113 0.21 -20.94 -1.22
N ILE A 114 -0.30 -21.43 -2.35
CA ILE A 114 0.38 -22.48 -3.13
C ILE A 114 1.75 -22.00 -3.64
N ASN A 115 1.86 -20.73 -4.05
CA ASN A 115 3.13 -20.18 -4.50
C ASN A 115 4.14 -20.04 -3.34
N LEU A 116 3.68 -19.63 -2.15
CA LEU A 116 4.53 -19.57 -0.94
C LEU A 116 5.04 -20.94 -0.52
N LEU A 117 4.19 -21.98 -0.58
CA LEU A 117 4.57 -23.35 -0.25
C LEU A 117 5.71 -23.91 -1.14
N LYS A 118 5.88 -23.37 -2.36
CA LYS A 118 6.96 -23.75 -3.27
C LYS A 118 8.30 -23.09 -2.96
N ILE A 119 8.32 -22.06 -2.11
CA ILE A 119 9.56 -21.35 -1.76
C ILE A 119 10.38 -22.25 -0.84
N GLU A 120 11.55 -22.71 -1.30
CA GLU A 120 12.38 -23.63 -0.52
C GLU A 120 12.85 -23.03 0.81
N LYS A 121 13.28 -21.77 0.80
CA LYS A 121 13.84 -21.05 1.95
C LYS A 121 12.82 -20.52 2.98
N LEU A 122 11.52 -20.72 2.74
CA LEU A 122 10.49 -20.29 3.69
C LEU A 122 10.56 -21.16 4.96
N ASP A 123 10.42 -20.51 6.12
CA ASP A 123 10.42 -21.12 7.44
C ASP A 123 9.50 -22.36 7.53
N LYS A 124 9.99 -23.42 8.19
CA LYS A 124 9.31 -24.72 8.23
C LYS A 124 8.00 -24.66 9.02
N ASP A 125 7.95 -23.90 10.10
CA ASP A 125 6.75 -23.78 10.93
C ASP A 125 5.68 -23.00 10.17
N LEU A 126 6.08 -21.93 9.46
CA LEU A 126 5.19 -21.18 8.58
C LEU A 126 4.65 -22.04 7.43
N LYS A 127 5.48 -22.90 6.83
CA LYS A 127 5.01 -23.88 5.81
C LYS A 127 3.96 -24.83 6.36
N GLN A 128 4.16 -25.36 7.57
CA GLN A 128 3.18 -26.26 8.20
C GLN A 128 1.84 -25.55 8.45
N GLU A 129 1.88 -24.32 8.94
CA GLU A 129 0.67 -23.51 9.14
C GLU A 129 -0.02 -23.17 7.81
N LEU A 130 0.73 -22.82 6.76
CA LEU A 130 0.16 -22.64 5.42
C LEU A 130 -0.48 -23.92 4.87
N HIS A 131 0.12 -25.09 5.11
CA HIS A 131 -0.48 -26.36 4.71
C HIS A 131 -1.82 -26.59 5.42
N LYS A 132 -1.90 -26.35 6.73
CA LYS A 132 -3.18 -26.45 7.48
C LYS A 132 -4.22 -25.50 6.91
N ILE A 133 -3.85 -24.24 6.64
CA ILE A 133 -4.76 -23.25 6.07
C ILE A 133 -5.21 -23.65 4.66
N SER A 134 -4.33 -24.21 3.84
CA SER A 134 -4.63 -24.57 2.45
C SER A 134 -5.78 -25.59 2.33
N ILE A 135 -6.03 -26.39 3.35
CA ILE A 135 -7.12 -27.38 3.41
C ILE A 135 -8.48 -26.68 3.33
N TYR A 136 -8.65 -25.52 3.98
CA TYR A 136 -9.89 -24.75 3.90
C TYR A 136 -10.17 -24.21 2.48
N PHE A 137 -9.15 -24.12 1.64
CA PHE A 137 -9.26 -23.65 0.26
C PHE A 137 -9.40 -24.80 -0.76
N SER A 138 -9.70 -26.02 -0.33
CA SER A 138 -9.74 -27.21 -1.21
C SER A 138 -10.67 -27.04 -2.42
N GLU A 139 -11.89 -26.53 -2.22
CA GLU A 139 -12.93 -26.35 -3.25
C GLU A 139 -12.78 -25.09 -4.13
N ILE A 140 -11.75 -24.28 -3.89
CA ILE A 140 -11.52 -23.03 -4.62
C ILE A 140 -10.54 -23.29 -5.78
N ASP A 141 -10.77 -22.73 -6.95
CA ASP A 141 -9.88 -22.98 -8.09
C ASP A 141 -8.58 -22.19 -8.00
N ARG A 142 -7.52 -22.73 -8.60
CA ARG A 142 -6.27 -22.01 -8.81
C ARG A 142 -6.37 -21.20 -10.10
N ILE A 143 -5.87 -19.97 -10.06
CA ILE A 143 -5.78 -19.11 -11.23
C ILE A 143 -4.33 -18.78 -11.55
N LYS A 144 -4.06 -18.31 -12.77
CA LYS A 144 -2.78 -17.68 -13.08
C LYS A 144 -2.83 -16.25 -12.59
N LEU A 145 -1.99 -15.89 -11.63
CA LEU A 145 -1.89 -14.51 -11.15
C LEU A 145 -1.27 -13.61 -12.22
N ASP A 146 -1.89 -12.45 -12.42
CA ASP A 146 -1.39 -11.35 -13.22
C ASP A 146 -1.69 -10.02 -12.51
N GLN A 147 -0.99 -8.94 -12.86
CA GLN A 147 -1.24 -7.62 -12.26
C GLN A 147 -2.64 -7.06 -12.57
N LYS A 148 -3.30 -7.52 -13.64
CA LYS A 148 -4.64 -7.05 -14.04
C LYS A 148 -5.73 -7.68 -13.16
N ILE A 149 -5.52 -8.89 -12.66
CA ILE A 149 -6.43 -9.64 -11.78
C ILE A 149 -6.61 -8.90 -10.47
N PHE A 150 -5.53 -8.40 -9.86
CA PHE A 150 -5.62 -7.60 -8.63
C PHE A 150 -6.48 -6.35 -8.81
N LYS A 151 -6.45 -5.73 -10.01
CA LYS A 151 -7.29 -4.56 -10.34
C LYS A 151 -8.76 -4.90 -10.60
N LYS A 152 -9.07 -6.15 -10.96
CA LYS A 152 -10.45 -6.63 -11.19
C LYS A 152 -11.19 -6.96 -9.89
N VAL A 153 -10.48 -7.07 -8.77
CA VAL A 153 -11.09 -7.40 -7.49
C VAL A 153 -11.99 -6.24 -7.05
N LEU A 154 -13.28 -6.53 -6.91
CA LEU A 154 -14.23 -5.60 -6.34
C LEU A 154 -14.28 -5.79 -4.82
N PHE A 155 -14.21 -4.67 -4.10
CA PHE A 155 -14.29 -4.65 -2.65
C PHE A 155 -15.59 -3.96 -2.23
N HIS A 156 -16.33 -4.60 -1.34
CA HIS A 156 -17.52 -4.04 -0.70
C HIS A 156 -17.18 -3.62 0.74
N ARG A 157 -17.98 -2.72 1.32
CA ARG A 157 -17.78 -2.23 2.70
C ARG A 157 -17.72 -3.37 3.74
N ASN A 158 -18.40 -4.49 3.48
CA ASN A 158 -18.44 -5.64 4.38
C ASN A 158 -17.21 -6.55 4.26
N ASN A 159 -16.39 -6.38 3.23
CA ASN A 159 -15.23 -7.23 2.91
C ASN A 159 -13.91 -6.45 2.94
N THR A 160 -13.80 -5.48 3.83
CA THR A 160 -12.57 -4.66 4.00
C THR A 160 -11.35 -5.51 4.35
N ILE A 161 -11.52 -6.58 5.13
CA ILE A 161 -10.42 -7.51 5.46
C ILE A 161 -9.84 -8.20 4.22
N TYR A 162 -10.67 -8.50 3.21
CA TYR A 162 -10.18 -9.03 1.94
C TYR A 162 -9.28 -8.04 1.23
N LYS A 163 -9.60 -6.74 1.26
CA LYS A 163 -8.75 -5.73 0.65
C LYS A 163 -7.35 -5.73 1.27
N PHE A 164 -7.26 -5.86 2.59
CA PHE A 164 -5.97 -5.99 3.27
C PHE A 164 -5.20 -7.26 2.84
N ILE A 165 -5.87 -8.42 2.89
CA ILE A 165 -5.27 -9.71 2.51
C ILE A 165 -4.82 -9.69 1.05
N ILE A 166 -5.64 -9.16 0.15
CA ILE A 166 -5.32 -9.07 -1.28
C ILE A 166 -4.15 -8.11 -1.52
N ASN A 167 -4.03 -7.01 -0.77
CA ASN A 167 -2.84 -6.14 -0.84
C ASN A 167 -1.57 -6.90 -0.44
N ILE A 168 -1.63 -7.75 0.60
CA ILE A 168 -0.50 -8.62 0.98
C ILE A 168 -0.20 -9.63 -0.13
N CYS A 169 -1.23 -10.29 -0.67
CA CYS A 169 -1.06 -11.25 -1.78
C CYS A 169 -0.44 -10.58 -3.01
N GLN A 170 -0.85 -9.35 -3.33
CA GLN A 170 -0.27 -8.55 -4.41
C GLN A 170 1.20 -8.24 -4.14
N LEU A 171 1.53 -7.79 -2.93
CA LEU A 171 2.91 -7.49 -2.54
C LEU A 171 3.80 -8.74 -2.67
N ILE A 172 3.33 -9.89 -2.18
CA ILE A 172 4.05 -11.17 -2.30
C ILE A 172 4.22 -11.55 -3.78
N TYR A 173 3.17 -11.43 -4.59
CA TYR A 173 3.22 -11.74 -6.01
C TYR A 173 4.19 -10.86 -6.79
N GLU A 174 4.16 -9.54 -6.58
CA GLU A 174 5.10 -8.61 -7.22
C GLU A 174 6.55 -8.94 -6.88
N ASN A 175 6.81 -9.33 -5.62
CA ASN A 175 8.15 -9.74 -5.19
C ASN A 175 8.55 -11.13 -5.71
N LEU A 176 7.60 -12.03 -6.00
CA LEU A 176 7.89 -13.34 -6.61
C LEU A 176 8.27 -13.22 -8.09
N LEU A 177 7.60 -12.35 -8.85
CA LEU A 177 7.88 -12.13 -10.28
C LEU A 177 9.30 -11.63 -10.55
N LEU A 178 9.88 -10.92 -9.59
CA LEU A 178 11.23 -10.35 -9.71
C LEU A 178 12.33 -11.40 -9.53
N ASN A 179 11.99 -12.64 -9.21
CA ASN A 179 12.97 -13.72 -8.95
C ASN A 179 12.78 -14.90 -9.89
N ASP A 180 13.55 -14.92 -10.96
CA ASP A 180 14.12 -16.17 -11.45
C ASP A 180 15.54 -16.27 -10.86
N GLU A 181 15.75 -17.28 -10.01
CA GLU A 181 17.03 -17.75 -9.48
C GLU A 181 17.69 -16.93 -8.33
N LYS A 182 17.81 -17.59 -7.17
CA LYS A 182 18.64 -17.25 -5.98
C LYS A 182 17.97 -16.36 -4.92
N GLY A 183 17.32 -17.05 -3.97
CA GLY A 183 16.60 -16.52 -2.82
C GLY A 183 17.42 -15.82 -1.72
N GLU A 184 18.34 -14.93 -2.06
CA GLU A 184 19.09 -14.11 -1.08
C GLU A 184 19.08 -12.61 -1.40
N HIS A 185 18.55 -12.21 -2.57
CA HIS A 185 18.58 -10.83 -3.07
C HIS A 185 17.20 -10.15 -3.17
N ILE A 186 16.16 -10.72 -2.57
CA ILE A 186 14.78 -10.52 -3.04
C ILE A 186 14.09 -9.26 -2.48
N PHE A 187 14.20 -8.99 -1.17
CA PHE A 187 13.59 -7.79 -0.57
C PHE A 187 14.31 -6.49 -0.99
N ARG A 188 15.55 -6.62 -1.46
CA ARG A 188 16.31 -5.49 -2.00
C ARG A 188 15.57 -4.84 -3.15
N SER A 189 14.86 -5.58 -4.01
CA SER A 189 14.17 -4.98 -5.16
C SER A 189 13.00 -4.04 -4.80
N PHE A 190 12.30 -4.27 -3.68
CA PHE A 190 11.24 -3.38 -3.19
C PHE A 190 11.82 -2.17 -2.46
N GLU A 191 12.83 -2.37 -1.61
CA GLU A 191 13.57 -1.29 -0.94
C GLU A 191 14.37 -0.41 -1.92
N GLU A 192 14.93 -0.99 -2.98
CA GLU A 192 15.73 -0.31 -4.02
C GLU A 192 14.86 0.41 -5.05
N ASN A 193 13.54 0.15 -5.08
CA ASN A 193 12.62 0.95 -5.87
C ASN A 193 12.31 2.26 -5.15
N GLU A 194 13.20 3.24 -5.35
CA GLU A 194 13.12 4.57 -4.73
C GLU A 194 11.76 5.25 -4.99
N GLU A 195 11.15 5.05 -6.17
CA GLU A 195 9.84 5.64 -6.48
C GLU A 195 8.70 5.03 -5.65
N LYS A 196 8.67 3.70 -5.49
CA LYS A 196 7.67 3.03 -4.64
C LYS A 196 7.84 3.43 -3.18
N MET A 197 9.07 3.50 -2.69
CA MET A 197 9.36 3.92 -1.32
C MET A 197 9.07 5.40 -1.07
N ALA A 198 9.33 6.27 -2.04
CA ALA A 198 8.95 7.67 -1.97
C ALA A 198 7.44 7.83 -1.83
N ARG A 199 6.65 7.16 -2.68
CA ARG A 199 5.18 7.18 -2.59
C ARG A 199 4.68 6.60 -1.27
N LEU A 200 5.28 5.50 -0.80
CA LEU A 200 4.93 4.90 0.49
C LEU A 200 5.19 5.87 1.64
N PHE A 201 6.34 6.54 1.63
CA PHE A 201 6.71 7.50 2.67
C PHE A 201 5.79 8.73 2.67
N GLU A 202 5.53 9.30 1.49
CA GLU A 202 4.58 10.40 1.29
C GLU A 202 3.18 10.03 1.83
N ASP A 203 2.65 8.89 1.39
CA ASP A 203 1.34 8.40 1.81
C ASP A 203 1.31 8.09 3.30
N PHE A 204 2.37 7.51 3.84
CA PHE A 204 2.49 7.21 5.26
C PHE A 204 2.39 8.48 6.11
N VAL A 205 3.20 9.51 5.82
CA VAL A 205 3.20 10.77 6.58
C VAL A 205 1.84 11.44 6.48
N ARG A 206 1.26 11.49 5.27
CA ARG A 206 -0.07 12.06 5.05
C ARG A 206 -1.15 11.32 5.81
N LYS A 207 -1.19 9.99 5.71
CA LYS A 207 -2.18 9.13 6.38
C LYS A 207 -1.99 9.12 7.89
N TYR A 208 -0.77 9.27 8.37
CA TYR A 208 -0.48 9.42 9.79
C TYR A 208 -1.23 10.64 10.34
N TYR A 209 -1.00 11.82 9.77
CA TYR A 209 -1.68 13.04 10.20
C TYR A 209 -3.19 12.96 9.97
N GLN A 210 -3.68 12.36 8.88
CA GLN A 210 -5.13 12.20 8.67
C GLN A 210 -5.82 11.45 9.82
N ASN A 211 -5.14 10.47 10.40
CA ASN A 211 -5.69 9.66 11.49
C ASN A 211 -5.45 10.27 12.87
N HIS A 212 -4.29 10.91 13.10
CA HIS A 212 -3.87 11.37 14.44
C HIS A 212 -4.12 12.86 14.66
N ARG A 213 -4.19 13.65 13.58
CA ARG A 213 -4.37 15.11 13.57
C ARG A 213 -5.44 15.58 12.57
N PRO A 214 -6.67 15.00 12.60
CA PRO A 214 -7.73 15.39 11.67
C PRO A 214 -8.14 16.87 11.79
N GLU A 215 -7.92 17.49 12.95
CA GLU A 215 -8.15 18.92 13.21
C GLU A 215 -7.31 19.82 12.30
N LEU A 216 -6.14 19.34 11.85
CA LEU A 216 -5.24 20.05 10.94
C LEU A 216 -5.63 19.92 9.47
N LYS A 217 -6.70 19.16 9.17
CA LYS A 217 -7.20 18.86 7.82
C LYS A 217 -6.13 18.40 6.81
N PRO A 218 -5.39 17.31 7.09
CA PRO A 218 -4.27 16.90 6.27
C PRO A 218 -4.71 16.42 4.88
N LYS A 219 -4.17 17.04 3.83
CA LYS A 219 -4.55 16.76 2.44
C LYS A 219 -3.41 17.03 1.47
N LYS A 220 -3.56 16.52 0.24
CA LYS A 220 -2.87 17.13 -0.91
C LYS A 220 -3.59 18.42 -1.25
N GLU A 221 -2.85 19.44 -1.63
CA GLU A 221 -3.40 20.73 -2.01
C GLU A 221 -2.76 21.20 -3.30
N GLN A 222 -3.59 21.57 -4.25
CA GLN A 222 -3.14 22.22 -5.48
C GLN A 222 -3.02 23.72 -5.21
N ILE A 223 -1.83 24.26 -5.45
CA ILE A 223 -1.52 25.67 -5.33
C ILE A 223 -1.48 26.24 -6.76
N LEU A 224 -2.19 27.34 -6.99
CA LEU A 224 -2.20 27.99 -8.29
C LEU A 224 -0.97 28.89 -8.44
N TRP A 225 -0.42 28.97 -9.65
CA TRP A 225 0.64 29.94 -9.95
C TRP A 225 0.11 31.36 -9.85
N ASN A 226 0.81 32.22 -9.10
CA ASN A 226 0.47 33.63 -8.97
C ASN A 226 1.16 34.48 -10.06
N PHE A 227 1.05 34.04 -11.31
CA PHE A 227 1.58 34.75 -12.47
C PHE A 227 0.50 35.61 -13.12
N GLN A 228 0.93 36.68 -13.80
CA GLN A 228 0.08 37.47 -14.68
C GLN A 228 0.46 37.15 -16.12
N GLY A 229 -0.50 36.78 -16.96
CA GLY A 229 -0.24 36.37 -18.34
C GLY A 229 -1.37 35.55 -18.96
N GLU A 230 -1.04 34.79 -20.01
CA GLU A 230 -1.95 33.92 -20.77
C GLU A 230 -1.48 32.45 -20.70
N ASN A 231 -2.32 31.52 -21.16
CA ASN A 231 -1.99 30.08 -21.30
C ASN A 231 -1.62 29.35 -19.99
N PHE A 232 -2.32 29.65 -18.88
CA PHE A 232 -2.10 28.99 -17.58
C PHE A 232 -2.20 27.45 -17.60
N GLU A 233 -2.93 26.88 -18.57
CA GLU A 233 -3.05 25.43 -18.76
C GLU A 233 -1.72 24.75 -19.14
N MET A 234 -0.76 25.51 -19.68
CA MET A 234 0.58 25.00 -20.01
C MET A 234 1.52 24.98 -18.80
N LEU A 235 1.13 25.57 -17.67
CA LEU A 235 1.95 25.59 -16.47
C LEU A 235 1.92 24.23 -15.77
N PRO A 236 3.04 23.82 -15.14
CA PRO A 236 3.06 22.59 -14.36
C PRO A 236 2.12 22.70 -13.15
N ILE A 237 1.42 21.62 -12.82
CA ILE A 237 0.57 21.56 -11.65
C ILE A 237 1.44 21.56 -10.38
N MET A 238 1.22 22.52 -9.48
CA MET A 238 1.83 22.53 -8.16
C MET A 238 0.91 21.80 -7.18
N GLU A 239 1.20 20.53 -6.91
CA GLU A 239 0.49 19.73 -5.91
C GLU A 239 1.42 19.38 -4.74
N THR A 240 1.02 19.76 -3.52
CA THR A 240 1.79 19.45 -2.31
C THR A 240 1.59 18.00 -1.89
N ASP A 241 2.63 17.38 -1.36
CA ASP A 241 2.52 16.07 -0.71
C ASP A 241 1.57 16.11 0.50
N ILE A 242 1.85 17.01 1.46
CA ILE A 242 1.01 17.23 2.63
C ILE A 242 0.85 18.72 2.91
N SER A 243 -0.40 19.14 3.06
CA SER A 243 -0.80 20.47 3.50
C SER A 243 -1.62 20.34 4.78
N LEU A 244 -1.20 21.05 5.82
CA LEU A 244 -1.85 21.11 7.13
C LEU A 244 -2.23 22.56 7.45
N LEU A 245 -3.37 22.74 8.11
CA LEU A 245 -3.83 24.04 8.58
C LEU A 245 -4.17 23.97 10.06
N ASP A 246 -3.33 24.54 10.91
CA ASP A 246 -3.64 24.75 12.31
C ASP A 246 -4.35 26.10 12.50
N LYS A 247 -5.67 26.03 12.70
CA LYS A 247 -6.48 27.22 12.96
C LYS A 247 -6.23 27.84 14.33
N LYS A 248 -5.72 27.09 15.31
CA LYS A 248 -5.49 27.59 16.67
C LYS A 248 -4.25 28.47 16.71
N SER A 249 -3.16 28.03 16.09
CA SER A 249 -1.92 28.80 15.98
C SER A 249 -1.88 29.74 14.77
N ASN A 250 -2.91 29.71 13.92
CA ASN A 250 -2.95 30.44 12.64
C ASN A 250 -1.77 30.09 11.72
N THR A 251 -1.36 28.81 11.71
CA THR A 251 -0.19 28.31 10.98
C THR A 251 -0.59 27.42 9.82
N LYS A 252 0.03 27.65 8.66
CA LYS A 252 -0.11 26.83 7.46
C LYS A 252 1.18 26.06 7.24
N TYR A 253 1.10 24.73 7.26
CA TYR A 253 2.25 23.86 6.98
C TYR A 253 2.14 23.30 5.56
N ILE A 254 3.25 23.38 4.83
CA ILE A 254 3.46 22.68 3.57
C ILE A 254 4.64 21.74 3.79
N ILE A 255 4.38 20.44 3.80
CA ILE A 255 5.40 19.42 4.00
C ILE A 255 5.62 18.73 2.66
N ASP A 256 6.86 18.73 2.19
CA ASP A 256 7.30 18.05 0.99
C ASP A 256 8.22 16.90 1.43
N THR A 257 7.81 15.67 1.11
CA THR A 257 8.51 14.46 1.51
C THR A 257 9.42 14.00 0.40
N LYS A 258 10.59 13.50 0.78
CA LYS A 258 11.59 13.05 -0.18
C LYS A 258 12.29 11.81 0.34
N TYR A 259 12.28 10.75 -0.46
CA TYR A 259 12.94 9.49 -0.12
C TYR A 259 14.18 9.33 -1.01
N TYR A 260 15.34 9.72 -0.47
CA TYR A 260 16.63 9.54 -1.12
C TYR A 260 17.54 8.70 -0.23
N LYS A 261 18.53 8.05 -0.85
CA LYS A 261 19.63 7.45 -0.09
C LYS A 261 20.35 8.51 0.75
N ASP A 262 20.64 9.68 0.19
CA ASP A 262 21.27 10.77 0.95
C ASP A 262 20.41 12.04 0.91
N ALA A 263 20.08 12.59 2.09
CA ALA A 263 19.36 13.86 2.23
C ALA A 263 20.24 15.09 1.87
N MET A 264 21.54 14.87 1.67
CA MET A 264 22.52 15.88 1.29
C MET A 264 23.37 15.39 0.11
N ARG A 265 23.81 16.32 -0.73
CA ARG A 265 24.84 16.05 -1.74
C ARG A 265 26.20 16.51 -1.22
N SER A 266 27.17 15.60 -1.20
CA SER A 266 28.56 15.95 -0.90
C SER A 266 29.25 16.38 -2.20
N ASN A 267 29.75 17.62 -2.25
CA ASN A 267 30.65 18.05 -3.32
C ASN A 267 31.79 18.86 -2.68
N TYR A 268 33.04 18.50 -2.97
CA TYR A 268 34.24 19.14 -2.37
C TYR A 268 34.21 19.24 -0.83
N ASN A 269 33.99 18.11 -0.13
CA ASN A 269 34.01 17.99 1.34
C ASN A 269 33.02 18.89 2.13
N LYS A 270 32.00 19.45 1.48
CA LYS A 270 30.89 20.15 2.15
C LYS A 270 29.58 19.50 1.77
N ASP A 271 28.83 19.08 2.79
CA ASP A 271 27.48 18.59 2.60
C ASP A 271 26.54 19.75 2.35
N LYS A 272 25.76 19.68 1.27
CA LYS A 272 24.74 20.69 0.93
C LYS A 272 23.38 20.03 0.77
N PHE A 273 22.33 20.75 1.17
CA PHE A 273 20.96 20.33 0.90
C PHE A 273 20.69 20.25 -0.61
N ILE A 274 19.74 19.40 -0.99
CA ILE A 274 19.32 19.24 -2.38
C ILE A 274 18.52 20.48 -2.80
N SER A 275 19.13 21.31 -3.65
CA SER A 275 18.54 22.59 -4.09
C SER A 275 17.19 22.44 -4.78
N ALA A 276 17.01 21.39 -5.58
CA ALA A 276 15.76 21.14 -6.29
C ALA A 276 14.54 21.04 -5.35
N ASN A 277 14.68 20.35 -4.22
CA ASN A 277 13.60 20.19 -3.23
C ASN A 277 13.31 21.52 -2.54
N LEU A 278 14.37 22.27 -2.19
CA LEU A 278 14.23 23.59 -1.61
C LEU A 278 13.51 24.55 -2.57
N TYR A 279 13.86 24.52 -3.86
CA TYR A 279 13.19 25.35 -4.87
C TYR A 279 11.71 24.96 -5.04
N GLN A 280 11.39 23.66 -5.02
CA GLN A 280 10.01 23.18 -5.09
C GLN A 280 9.19 23.66 -3.90
N LEU A 281 9.67 23.44 -2.67
CA LEU A 281 9.00 23.90 -1.46
C LEU A 281 8.86 25.44 -1.44
N PHE A 282 9.91 26.15 -1.85
CA PHE A 282 9.88 27.60 -1.92
C PHE A 282 8.87 28.12 -2.94
N ALA A 283 8.72 27.45 -4.09
CA ALA A 283 7.69 27.77 -5.06
C ALA A 283 6.28 27.62 -4.47
N TYR A 284 6.03 26.54 -3.72
CA TYR A 284 4.75 26.36 -3.02
C TYR A 284 4.46 27.48 -2.03
N LEU A 285 5.44 27.82 -1.18
CA LEU A 285 5.27 28.85 -0.16
C LEU A 285 5.00 30.25 -0.77
N ASN A 286 5.71 30.62 -1.83
CA ASN A 286 5.55 31.95 -2.45
C ASN A 286 4.28 32.08 -3.32
N ASN A 287 3.76 30.97 -3.86
CA ASN A 287 2.54 30.98 -4.66
C ASN A 287 1.27 30.70 -3.86
N TYR A 288 1.40 30.29 -2.59
CA TYR A 288 0.23 30.07 -1.74
C TYR A 288 -0.54 31.39 -1.53
N ASN A 289 -1.82 31.41 -1.92
CA ASN A 289 -2.66 32.58 -1.72
C ASN A 289 -2.97 32.75 -0.22
N ASN A 290 -2.21 33.62 0.43
CA ASN A 290 -2.26 33.82 1.89
C ASN A 290 -3.10 35.04 2.31
N GLU A 291 -4.31 35.19 1.77
CA GLU A 291 -5.23 36.31 2.12
C GLU A 291 -5.51 36.42 3.62
N LYS A 292 -5.40 35.29 4.34
CA LYS A 292 -5.68 35.18 5.77
C LYS A 292 -4.44 35.40 6.65
N ASN A 293 -3.31 35.78 6.06
CA ASN A 293 -2.05 36.07 6.76
C ASN A 293 -1.65 34.96 7.74
N TYR A 294 -1.73 33.71 7.31
CA TYR A 294 -1.21 32.57 8.06
C TYR A 294 0.31 32.68 8.22
N GLN A 295 0.83 32.24 9.38
CA GLN A 295 2.25 31.98 9.50
C GLN A 295 2.58 30.77 8.62
N MET A 296 3.39 30.98 7.59
CA MET A 296 3.71 29.95 6.61
C MET A 296 4.93 29.15 7.08
N LYS A 297 4.78 27.83 7.18
CA LYS A 297 5.88 26.92 7.50
C LYS A 297 6.05 25.89 6.38
N GLY A 298 7.22 25.86 5.77
CA GLY A 298 7.61 24.83 4.82
C GLY A 298 8.51 23.82 5.51
N ILE A 299 8.26 22.53 5.31
CA ILE A 299 9.08 21.46 5.88
C ILE A 299 9.53 20.53 4.75
N LEU A 300 10.83 20.37 4.56
CA LEU A 300 11.39 19.25 3.80
C LEU A 300 11.61 18.09 4.76
N LEU A 301 10.90 16.99 4.54
CA LEU A 301 10.97 15.81 5.39
C LEU A 301 11.65 14.65 4.65
N TYR A 302 12.74 14.15 5.22
CA TYR A 302 13.51 13.03 4.68
C TYR A 302 13.52 11.84 5.66
N PRO A 303 13.62 10.59 5.18
CA PRO A 303 14.07 9.53 6.03
C PRO A 303 15.53 9.78 6.46
N GLU A 304 15.87 9.49 7.70
CA GLU A 304 17.24 9.63 8.21
C GLU A 304 18.13 8.52 7.67
N ASN A 305 19.16 8.86 6.89
CA ASN A 305 20.21 7.92 6.53
C ASN A 305 21.55 8.29 7.16
N GLY A 306 21.78 7.84 8.40
CA GLY A 306 23.05 8.00 9.12
C GLY A 306 23.35 9.41 9.63
N LYS A 307 22.59 10.44 9.22
CA LYS A 307 22.68 11.81 9.74
C LYS A 307 21.29 12.34 10.07
N GLU A 308 21.10 12.72 11.32
CA GLU A 308 19.93 13.46 11.77
C GLU A 308 20.05 14.93 11.32
N LEU A 309 19.00 15.45 10.70
CA LEU A 309 18.87 16.85 10.31
C LEU A 309 17.67 17.44 11.06
N ASP A 310 17.90 18.58 11.71
CA ASP A 310 16.85 19.41 12.31
C ASP A 310 17.27 20.88 12.20
N TYR A 311 17.08 21.46 11.01
CA TYR A 311 17.47 22.83 10.71
C TYR A 311 16.24 23.70 10.48
N SER A 312 16.29 24.93 10.95
CA SER A 312 15.24 25.94 10.76
C SER A 312 15.85 27.23 10.22
N TYR A 313 15.24 27.77 9.17
CA TYR A 313 15.63 28.99 8.50
C TYR A 313 14.44 29.94 8.40
N LYS A 314 14.67 31.24 8.54
CA LYS A 314 13.64 32.26 8.35
C LYS A 314 13.83 33.00 7.05
N TYR A 315 12.75 33.16 6.29
CA TYR A 315 12.71 34.01 5.11
C TYR A 315 11.43 34.85 5.12
N LYS A 316 11.58 36.16 5.35
CA LYS A 316 10.46 37.09 5.57
C LYS A 316 9.54 36.57 6.69
N HIS A 317 8.28 36.31 6.40
CA HIS A 317 7.27 35.79 7.32
C HIS A 317 7.11 34.26 7.22
N MET A 318 8.06 33.56 6.59
CA MET A 318 8.01 32.13 6.38
C MET A 318 9.14 31.44 7.15
N ASP A 319 8.83 30.32 7.78
CA ASP A 319 9.82 29.41 8.34
C ASP A 319 10.04 28.24 7.36
N ILE A 320 11.29 27.91 7.08
CA ILE A 320 11.68 26.79 6.22
C ILE A 320 12.49 25.83 7.08
N GLU A 321 11.99 24.63 7.26
CA GLU A 321 12.57 23.60 8.10
C GLU A 321 13.02 22.40 7.26
N ILE A 322 14.14 21.80 7.65
CA ILE A 322 14.68 20.60 7.03
C ILE A 322 14.85 19.57 8.14
N LYS A 323 14.00 18.56 8.11
CA LYS A 323 13.91 17.54 9.16
C LYS A 323 14.12 16.15 8.62
N THR A 324 14.73 15.29 9.42
CA THR A 324 14.75 13.85 9.19
C THR A 324 13.86 13.08 10.16
N ILE A 325 13.43 11.90 9.73
CA ILE A 325 12.80 10.90 10.57
C ILE A 325 13.55 9.57 10.48
N ASN A 326 14.05 9.09 11.61
CA ASN A 326 14.65 7.77 11.68
C ASN A 326 13.58 6.70 11.49
N LEU A 327 13.63 5.98 10.37
CA LEU A 327 12.72 4.86 10.07
C LEU A 327 13.26 3.51 10.53
N ASN A 328 14.44 3.45 11.15
CA ASN A 328 15.05 2.24 11.69
C ASN A 328 14.77 2.05 13.20
N GLN A 329 14.22 3.06 13.85
CA GLN A 329 13.84 2.99 15.27
C GLN A 329 12.48 2.30 15.48
N ASP A 330 12.09 2.14 16.75
CA ASP A 330 10.76 1.64 17.09
C ASP A 330 9.65 2.56 16.59
N HIS A 331 8.54 1.97 16.16
CA HIS A 331 7.38 2.68 15.64
C HIS A 331 6.82 3.74 16.61
N LYS A 332 6.92 3.55 17.93
CA LYS A 332 6.54 4.57 18.93
C LYS A 332 7.38 5.84 18.80
N ASN A 333 8.68 5.69 18.56
CA ASN A 333 9.57 6.84 18.37
C ASN A 333 9.37 7.50 16.99
N ILE A 334 9.03 6.72 15.95
CA ILE A 334 8.62 7.26 14.65
C ILE A 334 7.38 8.16 14.83
N LYS A 335 6.35 7.68 15.54
CA LYS A 335 5.15 8.47 15.84
C LYS A 335 5.49 9.73 16.62
N LYS A 336 6.30 9.61 17.68
CA LYS A 336 6.74 10.75 18.49
C LYS A 336 7.44 11.82 17.64
N ARG A 337 8.35 11.41 16.75
CA ARG A 337 9.05 12.34 15.84
C ARG A 337 8.08 13.04 14.89
N LEU A 338 7.05 12.35 14.37
CA LEU A 338 6.01 12.98 13.53
C LEU A 338 5.20 14.03 14.30
N GLU A 339 4.96 13.84 15.59
CA GLU A 339 4.32 14.85 16.43
C GLU A 339 5.23 16.05 16.70
N GLU A 340 6.54 15.83 16.90
CA GLU A 340 7.54 16.89 17.13
C GLU A 340 7.82 17.73 15.85
N ILE A 341 7.48 17.22 14.67
CA ILE A 341 7.71 17.91 13.39
C ILE A 341 6.77 19.12 13.23
N ILE A 342 5.56 19.09 13.80
CA ILE A 342 4.50 20.09 13.59
C ILE A 342 4.34 21.07 14.74
#